data_AF-J9G3J9-F1
#
_entry.id   AF-J9G3J9-F1
#
_cell.length_a   1.000
_cell.length_b   1.000
_cell.length_c   1.000
_cell.angle_alpha   90.00
_cell.angle_beta   90.00
_cell.angle_gamma   90.00
#
_symmetry.space_group_name_H-M   'P 1'
#
loop_
_entity.id
_entity.type
_entity.pdbx_description
1 polymer ?
#
loop_
_entity_poly.entity_id
_entity_poly.type
_entity_poly.pdbx_seq_one_letter_code
_entity_poly.pdbx_strand_id
1 'polypeptide(L)'
;MFGYRSEQKLCLGTKGFAAPEQYQGRLTAASDVYGFGKTMWALMGEGKWRQFLSSPSWCYLLFQCCRKDEKRRIPDMETLERKLKALSEKGLRVSGKQLFLVAGLFTLLLFTVSGIFLAGKETKKKQTLPLSQALTQVTQNYYDTSFWEKDQKEQKEVCEKTERELQKLLKAYPKKEEQNRILMLLALNAELAEEDAHARQYYQQLLLFDPDCTEGYGEYGRYLWRKGEKEKSLECFFHYESAESQGERQQEKTPGLLKWEGEMKEYQKERAQ
;
A
#
# COMPACT_ATOMS: atom_id res chain seq x y z
N MET A 1 36.87 -29.72 32.87
CA MET A 1 36.34 -30.14 31.55
C MET A 1 34.84 -30.34 31.73
N PHE A 2 34.05 -29.27 31.59
CA PHE A 2 32.61 -29.26 31.87
C PHE A 2 31.86 -28.64 30.70
N GLY A 3 30.79 -29.29 30.23
CA GLY A 3 29.62 -28.56 29.72
C GLY A 3 29.16 -28.76 28.27
N TYR A 4 29.16 -29.97 27.71
CA TYR A 4 28.30 -30.30 26.55
C TYR A 4 26.83 -30.39 26.99
N ARG A 5 26.22 -29.27 27.41
CA ARG A 5 24.77 -29.19 27.65
C ARG A 5 24.24 -27.75 27.68
N SER A 6 24.35 -27.05 26.57
CA SER A 6 23.40 -25.98 26.24
C SER A 6 22.98 -26.20 24.80
N GLU A 7 21.86 -26.91 24.60
CA GLU A 7 21.17 -26.96 23.32
C GLU A 7 20.96 -25.52 22.84
N GLN A 8 21.78 -25.10 21.87
CA GLN A 8 21.50 -23.92 21.10
C GLN A 8 20.18 -24.20 20.37
N LYS A 9 19.09 -23.68 20.92
CA LYS A 9 17.80 -23.54 20.21
C LYS A 9 17.97 -22.51 19.10
N LEU A 10 18.84 -22.81 18.13
CA LEU A 10 19.07 -21.99 16.97
C LEU A 10 17.83 -22.16 16.08
N CYS A 11 16.99 -21.14 16.03
CA CYS A 11 15.86 -21.11 15.10
C CYS A 11 16.41 -21.10 13.66
N LEU A 12 16.29 -22.23 12.95
CA LEU A 12 16.75 -22.40 11.55
C LEU A 12 15.77 -21.83 10.50
N GLY A 13 14.88 -20.92 10.89
CA GLY A 13 13.82 -20.41 10.03
C GLY A 13 14.04 -18.98 9.55
N THR A 14 13.64 -18.68 8.30
CA THR A 14 13.65 -17.32 7.75
C THR A 14 12.65 -16.43 8.48
N LYS A 15 13.11 -15.28 9.00
CA LYS A 15 12.27 -14.30 9.69
C LYS A 15 11.08 -13.92 8.82
N GLY A 16 9.87 -14.02 9.38
CA GLY A 16 8.62 -13.73 8.67
C GLY A 16 8.00 -14.92 7.92
N PHE A 17 8.71 -16.03 7.74
CA PHE A 17 8.15 -17.29 7.20
C PHE A 17 8.11 -18.39 8.26
N ALA A 18 9.03 -18.36 9.23
CA ALA A 18 9.05 -19.30 10.34
C ALA A 18 7.87 -19.07 11.31
N ALA A 19 7.33 -20.18 11.81
CA ALA A 19 6.25 -20.19 12.78
C ALA A 19 6.71 -19.67 14.16
N PRO A 20 5.82 -19.02 14.94
CA PRO A 20 6.19 -18.39 16.21
C PRO A 20 6.88 -19.33 17.23
N GLU A 21 6.50 -20.60 17.26
CA GLU A 21 7.07 -21.63 18.13
C GLU A 21 8.49 -22.08 17.70
N GLN A 22 8.87 -21.89 16.43
CA GLN A 22 10.22 -22.22 15.95
C GLN A 22 11.26 -21.31 16.59
N TYR A 23 10.90 -20.05 16.90
CA TYR A 23 11.74 -19.13 17.66
C TYR A 23 11.93 -19.54 19.13
N GLN A 24 11.11 -20.46 19.63
CA GLN A 24 11.24 -21.07 20.97
C GLN A 24 11.98 -22.42 20.93
N GLY A 25 12.50 -22.79 19.75
CA GLY A 25 13.19 -24.06 19.49
C GLY A 25 12.26 -25.26 19.35
N ARG A 26 10.96 -25.05 19.08
CA ARG A 26 9.99 -26.14 18.89
C ARG A 26 9.68 -26.29 17.40
N LEU A 27 10.00 -27.46 16.86
CA LEU A 27 9.68 -27.87 15.49
C LEU A 27 8.55 -28.89 15.52
N THR A 28 7.46 -28.61 14.81
CA THR A 28 6.28 -29.47 14.75
C THR A 28 5.78 -29.55 13.31
N ALA A 29 4.98 -30.56 12.97
CA ALA A 29 4.36 -30.65 11.64
C ALA A 29 3.49 -29.43 11.31
N ALA A 30 2.86 -28.81 12.32
CA ALA A 30 2.09 -27.58 12.17
C ALA A 30 2.97 -26.36 11.84
N SER A 31 4.26 -26.38 12.19
CA SER A 31 5.23 -25.33 11.83
C SER A 31 5.47 -25.30 10.32
N ASP A 32 5.58 -26.46 9.66
CA ASP A 32 5.74 -26.55 8.21
C ASP A 32 4.49 -26.04 7.47
N VAL A 33 3.30 -26.32 8.01
CA VAL A 33 2.02 -25.79 7.50
C VAL A 33 1.98 -24.26 7.56
N TYR A 34 2.49 -23.65 8.63
CA TYR A 34 2.58 -22.19 8.74
C TYR A 34 3.55 -21.62 7.70
N GLY A 35 4.72 -22.26 7.54
CA GLY A 35 5.68 -21.90 6.50
C GLY A 35 5.05 -21.93 5.11
N PHE A 36 4.33 -23.00 4.78
CA PHE A 36 3.57 -23.09 3.52
C PHE A 36 2.56 -21.95 3.35
N GLY A 37 1.77 -21.65 4.39
CA GLY A 37 0.80 -20.56 4.35
C GLY A 37 1.45 -19.20 4.08
N LYS A 38 2.60 -18.93 4.70
CA LYS A 38 3.38 -17.71 4.49
C LYS A 38 4.01 -17.64 3.10
N THR A 39 4.50 -18.77 2.58
CA THR A 39 5.00 -18.87 1.20
C THR A 39 3.91 -18.60 0.19
N MET A 40 2.74 -19.24 0.33
CA MET A 40 1.60 -18.98 -0.56
C MET A 40 1.11 -17.54 -0.46
N TRP A 41 1.08 -16.96 0.74
CA TRP A 41 0.75 -15.54 0.92
C TRP A 41 1.73 -14.59 0.25
N ALA A 42 3.02 -14.95 0.20
CA ALA A 42 4.05 -14.19 -0.50
C ALA A 42 3.92 -14.32 -2.02
N LEU A 43 3.67 -15.52 -2.54
CA LEU A 43 3.48 -15.79 -3.97
C LEU A 43 2.26 -15.06 -4.58
N MET A 44 1.24 -14.75 -3.77
CA MET A 44 0.07 -13.99 -4.23
C MET A 44 0.38 -12.53 -4.62
N GLY A 45 1.57 -12.00 -4.29
CA GLY A 45 2.05 -10.69 -4.75
C GLY A 45 1.11 -9.54 -4.37
N GLU A 46 1.06 -8.48 -5.18
CA GLU A 46 0.24 -7.27 -4.93
C GLU A 46 -1.26 -7.46 -5.23
N GLY A 47 -1.64 -8.60 -5.82
CA GLY A 47 -3.01 -8.94 -6.22
C GLY A 47 -3.90 -9.56 -5.14
N LYS A 48 -3.51 -9.47 -3.85
CA LYS A 48 -4.12 -10.23 -2.73
C LYS A 48 -5.63 -9.98 -2.61
N TRP A 49 -6.07 -8.74 -2.79
CA TRP A 49 -7.47 -8.34 -2.73
C TRP A 49 -8.31 -8.97 -3.86
N ARG A 50 -7.75 -9.10 -5.06
CA ARG A 50 -8.45 -9.72 -6.21
C ARG A 50 -8.67 -11.22 -5.95
N GLN A 51 -7.65 -11.93 -5.45
CA GLN A 51 -7.79 -13.35 -5.13
C GLN A 51 -8.68 -13.62 -3.91
N PHE A 52 -8.69 -12.71 -2.93
CA PHE A 52 -9.59 -12.76 -1.78
C PHE A 52 -11.07 -12.73 -2.19
N LEU A 53 -11.40 -11.90 -3.18
CA LEU A 53 -12.76 -11.84 -3.74
C LEU A 53 -13.06 -13.02 -4.68
N SER A 54 -12.07 -13.49 -5.44
CA SER A 54 -12.26 -14.60 -6.39
C SER A 54 -12.41 -15.97 -5.73
N SER A 55 -11.85 -16.20 -4.55
CA SER A 55 -11.95 -17.50 -3.86
C SER A 55 -11.90 -17.36 -2.33
N PRO A 56 -13.03 -17.05 -1.68
CA PRO A 56 -13.11 -16.93 -0.22
C PRO A 56 -12.64 -18.19 0.53
N SER A 57 -12.94 -19.38 -0.01
CA SER A 57 -12.55 -20.67 0.58
C SER A 57 -11.03 -20.90 0.54
N TRP A 58 -10.35 -20.41 -0.50
CA TRP A 58 -8.89 -20.45 -0.63
C TRP A 58 -8.23 -19.54 0.39
N CYS A 59 -8.71 -18.30 0.53
CA CYS A 59 -8.19 -17.36 1.51
C CYS A 59 -8.44 -17.81 2.95
N TYR A 60 -9.60 -18.42 3.21
CA TYR A 60 -9.88 -19.01 4.51
C TYR A 60 -8.92 -20.17 4.84
N LEU A 61 -8.54 -21.00 3.85
CA LEU A 61 -7.56 -22.05 4.03
C LEU A 61 -6.17 -21.48 4.39
N LEU A 62 -5.70 -20.47 3.65
CA LEU A 62 -4.42 -19.81 3.95
C LEU A 62 -4.42 -19.12 5.31
N PHE A 63 -5.56 -18.53 5.70
CA PHE A 63 -5.73 -17.97 7.03
C PHE A 63 -5.65 -19.04 8.13
N GLN A 64 -6.20 -20.23 7.92
CA GLN A 64 -6.06 -21.35 8.86
C GLN A 64 -4.60 -21.80 8.99
N CYS A 65 -3.83 -21.84 7.90
CA CYS A 65 -2.40 -22.19 7.93
C CYS A 65 -1.56 -21.18 8.74
N CYS A 66 -1.86 -19.88 8.61
CA CYS A 66 -1.08 -18.80 9.22
C CYS A 66 -1.51 -18.40 10.65
N ARG A 67 -2.28 -19.24 11.36
CA ARG A 67 -2.70 -18.93 12.74
C ARG A 67 -1.51 -19.00 13.71
N LYS A 68 -1.44 -18.02 14.63
CA LYS A 68 -0.39 -17.96 15.66
C LYS A 68 -0.48 -19.11 16.67
N ASP A 69 -1.70 -19.56 16.98
CA ASP A 69 -1.95 -20.70 17.85
C ASP A 69 -1.82 -22.01 17.06
N GLU A 70 -0.89 -22.86 17.47
CA GLU A 70 -0.59 -24.18 16.89
C GLU A 70 -1.82 -25.10 16.88
N LYS A 71 -2.60 -25.12 17.97
CA LYS A 71 -3.78 -26.00 18.09
C LYS A 71 -4.91 -25.64 17.12
N ARG A 72 -4.90 -24.41 16.64
CA ARG A 72 -5.91 -23.86 15.72
C ARG A 72 -5.47 -23.89 14.26
N ARG A 73 -4.21 -24.26 13.99
CA ARG A 73 -3.69 -24.47 12.64
C ARG A 73 -4.13 -25.84 12.11
N ILE A 74 -3.96 -26.02 10.81
CA ILE A 74 -4.07 -27.34 10.21
C ILE A 74 -2.92 -28.19 10.78
N PRO A 75 -3.21 -29.38 11.35
CA PRO A 75 -2.24 -30.11 12.17
C PRO A 75 -1.04 -30.64 11.37
N ASP A 76 -1.26 -31.01 10.10
CA ASP A 76 -0.27 -31.69 9.27
C ASP A 76 -0.50 -31.40 7.77
N MET A 77 0.50 -31.74 6.96
CA MET A 77 0.47 -31.53 5.50
C MET A 77 -0.52 -32.43 4.77
N GLU A 78 -0.83 -33.62 5.27
CA GLU A 78 -1.79 -34.55 4.66
C GLU A 78 -3.22 -33.98 4.76
N THR A 79 -3.57 -33.42 5.91
CA THR A 79 -4.84 -32.71 6.13
C THR A 79 -4.94 -31.45 5.28
N LEU A 80 -3.84 -30.72 5.12
CA LEU A 80 -3.78 -29.57 4.21
C LEU A 80 -3.99 -30.00 2.76
N GLU A 81 -3.28 -31.03 2.30
CA GLU A 81 -3.38 -31.55 0.93
C GLU A 81 -4.79 -32.04 0.60
N ARG A 82 -5.46 -32.75 1.53
CA ARG A 82 -6.86 -33.15 1.37
C ARG A 82 -7.79 -31.95 1.20
N LYS A 83 -7.60 -30.89 2.00
CA LYS A 83 -8.39 -29.65 1.86
C LYS A 83 -8.09 -28.94 0.54
N LEU A 84 -6.84 -28.92 0.09
CA LEU A 84 -6.43 -28.35 -1.19
C LEU A 84 -7.06 -29.10 -2.38
N LYS A 85 -7.00 -30.43 -2.38
CA LYS A 85 -7.65 -31.29 -3.38
C LYS A 85 -9.15 -31.05 -3.43
N ALA A 86 -9.82 -30.98 -2.28
CA ALA A 86 -11.25 -30.69 -2.22
C ALA A 86 -11.62 -29.29 -2.75
N LEU A 87 -10.73 -28.29 -2.62
CA LEU A 87 -10.92 -26.97 -3.22
C LEU A 87 -10.68 -26.98 -4.73
N SER A 88 -9.68 -27.74 -5.20
CA SER A 88 -9.37 -27.91 -6.62
C SER A 88 -10.49 -28.65 -7.38
N GLU A 89 -11.04 -29.71 -6.79
CA GLU A 89 -12.11 -30.52 -7.39
C GLU A 89 -13.46 -29.79 -7.45
N LYS A 90 -13.74 -28.87 -6.52
CA LYS A 90 -14.93 -28.00 -6.58
C LYS A 90 -14.86 -26.95 -7.68
N GLY A 91 -13.66 -26.68 -8.23
CA GLY A 91 -13.45 -25.74 -9.33
C GLY A 91 -13.74 -26.30 -10.74
N LEU A 92 -13.92 -27.62 -10.90
CA LEU A 92 -14.21 -28.25 -12.20
C LEU A 92 -15.05 -29.53 -12.04
N ARG A 93 -16.38 -29.39 -11.93
CA ARG A 93 -17.30 -30.49 -12.30
C ARG A 93 -18.71 -29.99 -12.60
N VAL A 94 -18.92 -29.42 -13.78
CA VAL A 94 -20.27 -29.29 -14.35
C VAL A 94 -20.54 -30.55 -15.16
N SER A 95 -21.49 -31.37 -14.69
CA SER A 95 -21.94 -32.56 -15.43
C SER A 95 -22.66 -32.12 -16.71
N GLY A 96 -22.31 -32.72 -17.85
CA GLY A 96 -22.77 -32.29 -19.19
C GLY A 96 -24.29 -32.20 -19.39
N LYS A 97 -25.10 -32.81 -18.52
CA LYS A 97 -26.58 -32.70 -18.55
C LYS A 97 -27.12 -31.42 -17.89
N GLN A 98 -26.38 -30.83 -16.95
CA GLN A 98 -26.74 -29.57 -16.27
C GLN A 98 -26.35 -28.34 -17.12
N LEU A 99 -25.41 -28.50 -18.05
CA LEU A 99 -24.98 -27.43 -18.97
C LEU A 99 -26.08 -27.08 -20.00
N PHE A 100 -26.89 -28.04 -20.44
CA PHE A 100 -27.97 -27.79 -21.41
C PHE A 100 -29.16 -27.02 -20.83
N LEU A 101 -29.53 -27.29 -19.56
CA LEU A 101 -30.62 -26.58 -18.88
C LEU A 101 -30.22 -25.15 -18.50
N VAL A 102 -28.96 -24.95 -18.08
CA VAL A 102 -28.44 -23.61 -17.79
C VAL A 102 -28.22 -22.83 -19.08
N ALA A 103 -27.73 -23.44 -20.16
CA ALA A 103 -27.55 -22.75 -21.44
C ALA A 103 -28.86 -22.23 -22.05
N GLY A 104 -29.98 -22.98 -21.93
CA GLY A 104 -31.29 -22.53 -22.40
C GLY A 104 -31.87 -21.35 -21.60
N LEU A 105 -31.58 -21.26 -20.29
CA LEU A 105 -31.94 -20.11 -19.46
C LEU A 105 -30.97 -18.94 -19.66
N PHE A 106 -29.69 -19.22 -19.89
CA PHE A 106 -28.66 -18.21 -20.14
C PHE A 106 -28.85 -17.56 -21.51
N THR A 107 -29.31 -18.26 -22.55
CA THR A 107 -29.62 -17.65 -23.86
C THR A 107 -30.83 -16.72 -23.79
N LEU A 108 -31.85 -17.04 -22.97
CA LEU A 108 -33.01 -16.17 -22.74
C LEU A 108 -32.65 -14.92 -21.92
N LEU A 109 -31.77 -15.06 -20.92
CA LEU A 109 -31.22 -13.94 -20.15
C LEU A 109 -30.22 -13.11 -20.95
N LEU A 110 -29.42 -13.73 -21.81
CA LEU A 110 -28.49 -13.01 -22.69
C LEU A 110 -29.24 -12.24 -23.77
N PHE A 111 -30.36 -12.71 -24.33
CA PHE A 111 -31.12 -11.91 -25.30
C PHE A 111 -31.82 -10.68 -24.70
N THR A 112 -32.25 -10.75 -23.44
CA THR A 112 -32.84 -9.58 -22.75
C THR A 112 -31.78 -8.61 -22.21
N VAL A 113 -30.59 -9.09 -21.86
CA VAL A 113 -29.45 -8.25 -21.43
C VAL A 113 -28.62 -7.75 -22.62
N SER A 114 -28.60 -8.41 -23.77
CA SER A 114 -27.86 -7.96 -24.97
C SER A 114 -28.45 -6.70 -25.61
N GLY A 115 -29.73 -6.40 -25.37
CA GLY A 115 -30.29 -5.09 -25.71
C GLY A 115 -29.73 -3.95 -24.86
N ILE A 116 -29.12 -4.25 -23.70
CA ILE A 116 -28.61 -3.26 -22.75
C ILE A 116 -27.06 -3.32 -22.64
N PHE A 117 -26.43 -4.43 -23.04
CA PHE A 117 -24.98 -4.64 -22.88
C PHE A 117 -24.15 -4.42 -24.16
N LEU A 118 -24.76 -4.00 -25.27
CA LEU A 118 -24.05 -3.37 -26.40
C LEU A 118 -23.75 -1.88 -26.16
N ALA A 119 -23.62 -1.48 -24.89
CA ALA A 119 -22.99 -0.23 -24.45
C ALA A 119 -21.86 -0.49 -23.43
N GLY A 120 -21.37 -1.73 -23.36
CA GLY A 120 -20.23 -2.13 -22.54
C GLY A 120 -18.90 -1.73 -23.17
N LYS A 121 -18.59 -0.42 -23.04
CA LYS A 121 -17.31 0.26 -23.24
C LYS A 121 -16.15 -0.62 -23.72
N GLU A 122 -15.79 -0.42 -24.98
CA GLU A 122 -14.38 -0.47 -25.35
C GLU A 122 -13.58 0.30 -24.31
N THR A 123 -12.64 -0.38 -23.64
CA THR A 123 -11.50 0.31 -23.07
C THR A 123 -10.72 0.87 -24.25
N LYS A 124 -11.19 2.01 -24.76
CA LYS A 124 -10.35 2.94 -25.49
C LYS A 124 -9.09 3.05 -24.65
N LYS A 125 -7.96 2.68 -25.24
CA LYS A 125 -6.64 3.11 -24.79
C LYS A 125 -6.69 4.63 -24.82
N LYS A 126 -7.30 5.22 -23.79
CA LYS A 126 -7.47 6.65 -23.64
C LYS A 126 -6.03 7.10 -23.53
N GLN A 127 -5.55 7.77 -24.56
CA GLN A 127 -4.23 8.36 -24.58
C GLN A 127 -4.18 9.26 -23.34
N THR A 128 -3.60 8.75 -22.26
CA THR A 128 -3.43 9.50 -21.03
C THR A 128 -2.41 10.56 -21.38
N LEU A 129 -2.84 11.81 -21.36
CA LEU A 129 -1.94 12.96 -21.49
C LEU A 129 -0.71 12.72 -20.60
N PRO A 130 0.50 13.14 -20.99
CA PRO A 130 1.65 13.17 -20.09
C PRO A 130 1.24 13.79 -18.75
N LEU A 131 1.74 13.24 -17.62
CA LEU A 131 1.34 13.71 -16.29
C LEU A 131 1.49 15.23 -16.16
N SER A 132 2.56 15.81 -16.72
CA SER A 132 2.78 17.25 -16.71
C SER A 132 1.59 18.03 -17.27
N GLN A 133 1.05 17.62 -18.43
CA GLN A 133 -0.11 18.28 -19.04
C GLN A 133 -1.39 18.08 -18.22
N ALA A 134 -1.57 16.88 -17.64
CA ALA A 134 -2.72 16.61 -16.77
C ALA A 134 -2.66 17.46 -15.49
N LEU A 135 -1.48 17.60 -14.89
CA LEU A 135 -1.27 18.45 -13.73
C LEU A 135 -1.49 19.92 -14.07
N THR A 136 -1.00 20.40 -15.21
CA THR A 136 -1.24 21.79 -15.65
C THR A 136 -2.73 22.12 -15.71
N GLN A 137 -3.58 21.22 -16.22
CA GLN A 137 -5.03 21.45 -16.27
C GLN A 137 -5.66 21.54 -14.88
N VAL A 138 -5.14 20.79 -13.92
CA VAL A 138 -5.66 20.77 -12.55
C VAL A 138 -5.16 21.97 -11.74
N THR A 139 -3.90 22.35 -11.91
CA THR A 139 -3.27 23.43 -11.14
C THR A 139 -3.39 24.82 -11.77
N GLN A 140 -3.97 24.93 -12.98
CA GLN A 140 -4.16 26.21 -13.68
C GLN A 140 -4.81 27.28 -12.81
N ASN A 141 -5.76 26.89 -11.94
CA ASN A 141 -6.48 27.82 -11.08
C ASN A 141 -5.59 28.52 -10.04
N TYR A 142 -4.41 27.98 -9.68
CA TYR A 142 -3.46 28.66 -8.78
C TYR A 142 -2.59 29.69 -9.48
N TYR A 143 -2.44 29.56 -10.80
CA TYR A 143 -1.63 30.47 -11.61
C TYR A 143 -2.44 31.66 -12.12
N ASP A 144 -3.76 31.60 -12.04
CA ASP A 144 -4.62 32.76 -12.25
C ASP A 144 -4.38 33.74 -11.08
N THR A 145 -3.93 34.96 -11.40
CA THR A 145 -3.61 36.00 -10.40
C THR A 145 -4.79 36.29 -9.46
N SER A 146 -6.01 36.03 -9.93
CA SER A 146 -7.22 36.18 -9.12
C SER A 146 -7.31 35.21 -7.94
N PHE A 147 -6.56 34.09 -7.92
CA PHE A 147 -6.62 33.14 -6.80
C PHE A 147 -6.19 33.76 -5.47
N TRP A 148 -5.10 34.53 -5.47
CA TRP A 148 -4.59 35.17 -4.27
C TRP A 148 -5.41 36.39 -3.83
N GLU A 149 -6.29 36.89 -4.71
CA GLU A 149 -7.24 37.97 -4.42
C GLU A 149 -8.56 37.47 -3.81
N LYS A 150 -8.83 36.16 -3.91
CA LYS A 150 -10.02 35.51 -3.34
C LYS A 150 -10.01 35.51 -1.82
N ASP A 151 -11.20 35.47 -1.24
CA ASP A 151 -11.33 35.23 0.20
C ASP A 151 -10.98 33.76 0.56
N GLN A 152 -10.77 33.51 1.85
CA GLN A 152 -10.35 32.19 2.36
C GLN A 152 -11.34 31.07 1.99
N LYS A 153 -12.64 31.38 1.93
CA LYS A 153 -13.67 30.40 1.61
C LYS A 153 -13.60 30.03 0.12
N GLU A 154 -13.48 31.02 -0.74
CA GLU A 154 -13.31 30.81 -2.19
C GLU A 154 -12.01 30.08 -2.51
N GLN A 155 -10.91 30.41 -1.82
CA GLN A 155 -9.64 29.68 -1.96
C GLN A 155 -9.79 28.20 -1.55
N LYS A 156 -10.50 27.93 -0.45
CA LYS A 156 -10.80 26.58 0.01
C LYS A 156 -11.63 25.80 -1.01
N GLU A 157 -12.67 26.39 -1.59
CA GLU A 157 -13.50 25.75 -2.63
C GLU A 157 -12.68 25.36 -3.87
N VAL A 158 -11.72 26.22 -4.27
CA VAL A 158 -10.77 25.89 -5.33
C VAL A 158 -9.89 24.71 -4.92
N CYS A 159 -9.34 24.71 -3.70
CA CYS A 159 -8.49 23.62 -3.22
C CYS A 159 -9.24 22.29 -3.13
N GLU A 160 -10.49 22.28 -2.67
CA GLU A 160 -11.34 21.08 -2.63
C GLU A 160 -11.62 20.53 -4.04
N LYS A 161 -11.84 21.43 -5.01
CA LYS A 161 -12.03 21.03 -6.41
C LYS A 161 -10.75 20.43 -6.98
N THR A 162 -9.61 21.07 -6.73
CA THR A 162 -8.28 20.56 -7.14
C THR A 162 -8.02 19.20 -6.52
N GLU A 163 -8.30 19.01 -5.24
CA GLU A 163 -8.11 17.74 -4.54
C GLU A 163 -8.87 16.60 -5.22
N ARG A 164 -10.15 16.81 -5.55
CA ARG A 164 -10.97 15.82 -6.26
C ARG A 164 -10.38 15.44 -7.61
N GLU A 165 -9.82 16.39 -8.36
CA GLU A 165 -9.19 16.10 -9.64
C GLU A 165 -7.83 15.39 -9.46
N LEU A 166 -7.00 15.82 -8.50
CA LEU A 166 -5.74 15.15 -8.17
C LEU A 166 -5.98 13.70 -7.71
N GLN A 167 -7.02 13.41 -6.93
CA GLN A 167 -7.39 12.04 -6.56
C GLN A 167 -7.80 11.19 -7.77
N LYS A 168 -8.40 11.78 -8.80
CA LYS A 168 -8.67 11.06 -10.07
C LYS A 168 -7.37 10.78 -10.82
N LEU A 169 -6.45 11.74 -10.85
CA LEU A 169 -5.11 11.52 -11.43
C LEU A 169 -4.37 10.43 -10.67
N LEU A 170 -4.43 10.40 -9.34
CA LEU A 170 -3.80 9.36 -8.53
C LEU A 170 -4.29 7.95 -8.92
N LYS A 171 -5.55 7.80 -9.33
CA LYS A 171 -6.08 6.51 -9.81
C LYS A 171 -5.66 6.18 -11.25
N ALA A 172 -5.35 7.19 -12.06
CA ALA A 172 -5.06 7.06 -13.48
C ALA A 172 -3.57 6.90 -13.80
N TYR A 173 -2.66 7.34 -12.91
CA TYR A 173 -1.21 7.38 -13.16
C TYR A 173 -0.45 6.48 -12.17
N PRO A 174 -0.28 5.17 -12.46
CA PRO A 174 0.19 4.19 -11.48
C PRO A 174 1.70 4.16 -11.25
N LYS A 175 2.52 4.90 -12.02
CA LYS A 175 3.98 4.83 -11.87
C LYS A 175 4.41 5.48 -10.56
N LYS A 176 5.46 4.95 -9.96
CA LYS A 176 5.98 5.37 -8.65
C LYS A 176 6.24 6.88 -8.58
N GLU A 177 6.99 7.42 -9.54
CA GLU A 177 7.35 8.84 -9.59
C GLU A 177 6.12 9.74 -9.81
N GLU A 178 5.16 9.26 -10.60
CA GLU A 178 3.90 9.96 -10.87
C GLU A 178 3.01 10.00 -9.62
N GLN A 179 2.87 8.87 -8.93
CA GLN A 179 2.17 8.75 -7.65
C GLN A 179 2.79 9.67 -6.59
N ASN A 180 4.11 9.66 -6.47
CA ASN A 180 4.83 10.53 -5.53
C ASN A 180 4.51 12.00 -5.79
N ARG A 181 4.57 12.42 -7.06
CA ARG A 181 4.29 13.81 -7.43
C ARG A 181 2.85 14.21 -7.14
N ILE A 182 1.88 13.34 -7.43
CA ILE A 182 0.47 13.62 -7.17
C ILE A 182 0.18 13.65 -5.66
N LEU A 183 0.73 12.72 -4.88
CA LEU A 183 0.57 12.71 -3.41
C LEU A 183 1.19 13.94 -2.75
N MET A 184 2.36 14.38 -3.23
CA MET A 184 2.96 15.62 -2.79
C MET A 184 2.05 16.82 -3.04
N LEU A 185 1.49 16.93 -4.25
CA LEU A 185 0.57 18.01 -4.59
C LEU A 185 -0.73 17.96 -3.79
N LEU A 186 -1.24 16.76 -3.49
CA LEU A 186 -2.40 16.58 -2.60
C LEU A 186 -2.10 17.10 -1.19
N ALA A 187 -0.91 16.80 -0.65
CA ALA A 187 -0.50 17.27 0.67
C ALA A 187 -0.36 18.80 0.71
N LEU A 188 0.34 19.39 -0.27
CA LEU A 188 0.52 20.84 -0.38
C LEU A 188 -0.80 21.58 -0.61
N ASN A 189 -1.70 21.01 -1.42
CA ASN A 189 -3.04 21.56 -1.62
C ASN A 189 -3.85 21.55 -0.31
N ALA A 190 -3.77 20.47 0.47
CA ALA A 190 -4.43 20.38 1.75
C ALA A 190 -3.84 21.37 2.77
N GLU A 191 -2.52 21.60 2.76
CA GLU A 191 -1.91 22.67 3.56
C GLU A 191 -2.47 24.05 3.18
N LEU A 192 -2.58 24.34 1.89
CA LEU A 192 -3.14 25.60 1.38
C LEU A 192 -4.62 25.76 1.74
N ALA A 193 -5.37 24.67 1.81
CA ALA A 193 -6.77 24.64 2.25
C ALA A 193 -6.95 24.70 3.77
N GLU A 194 -5.86 24.72 4.54
CA GLU A 194 -5.83 24.59 6.00
C GLU A 194 -6.47 23.29 6.52
N GLU A 195 -6.42 22.22 5.73
CA GLU A 195 -6.96 20.89 6.02
C GLU A 195 -5.86 19.96 6.57
N ASP A 196 -5.44 20.21 7.81
CA ASP A 196 -4.27 19.55 8.44
C ASP A 196 -4.35 18.03 8.52
N ALA A 197 -5.55 17.48 8.70
CA ALA A 197 -5.78 16.05 8.71
C ALA A 197 -5.48 15.43 7.34
N HIS A 198 -5.94 16.07 6.26
CA HIS A 198 -5.69 15.63 4.90
C HIS A 198 -4.22 15.79 4.52
N ALA A 199 -3.61 16.94 4.83
CA ALA A 199 -2.18 17.18 4.56
C ALA A 199 -1.31 16.08 5.19
N ARG A 200 -1.54 15.79 6.47
CA ARG A 200 -0.84 14.71 7.18
C ARG A 200 -1.10 13.35 6.54
N GLN A 201 -2.35 13.03 6.22
CA GLN A 201 -2.69 11.75 5.61
C GLN A 201 -1.97 11.55 4.27
N TYR A 202 -1.91 12.59 3.44
CA TYR A 202 -1.23 12.50 2.14
C TYR A 202 0.28 12.36 2.27
N TYR A 203 0.92 13.09 3.18
CA TYR A 203 2.35 12.90 3.47
C TYR A 203 2.64 11.49 4.00
N GLN A 204 1.82 10.98 4.92
CA GLN A 204 1.97 9.62 5.43
C GLN A 204 1.73 8.58 4.33
N GLN A 205 0.75 8.79 3.46
CA GLN A 205 0.50 7.92 2.31
C GLN A 205 1.68 7.93 1.33
N LEU A 206 2.28 9.11 1.07
CA LEU A 206 3.48 9.24 0.26
C LEU A 206 4.63 8.41 0.84
N LEU A 207 4.95 8.57 2.12
CA LEU A 207 6.06 7.85 2.75
C LEU A 207 5.78 6.35 2.97
N LEU A 208 4.51 5.96 3.09
CA LEU A 208 4.10 4.55 3.12
C LEU A 208 4.24 3.90 1.75
N PHE A 209 3.89 4.63 0.69
CA PHE A 209 3.97 4.16 -0.69
C PHE A 209 5.41 4.14 -1.20
N ASP A 210 6.18 5.19 -0.91
CA ASP A 210 7.59 5.32 -1.26
C ASP A 210 8.42 5.77 -0.04
N PRO A 211 8.94 4.81 0.76
CA PRO A 211 9.83 5.08 1.89
C PRO A 211 11.18 5.71 1.50
N ASP A 212 11.51 5.75 0.21
CA ASP A 212 12.75 6.30 -0.32
C ASP A 212 12.56 7.73 -0.86
N CYS A 213 11.34 8.28 -0.79
CA CYS A 213 11.03 9.61 -1.30
C CYS A 213 11.69 10.71 -0.45
N THR A 214 12.92 11.06 -0.82
CA THR A 214 13.76 12.08 -0.15
C THR A 214 13.03 13.42 -0.01
N GLU A 215 12.42 13.90 -1.10
CA GLU A 215 11.63 15.14 -1.10
C GLU A 215 10.42 15.02 -0.17
N GLY A 216 9.77 13.85 -0.12
CA GLY A 216 8.65 13.53 0.78
C GLY A 216 8.98 13.75 2.25
N TYR A 217 10.14 13.28 2.70
CA TYR A 217 10.59 13.50 4.08
C TYR A 217 10.83 14.98 4.37
N GLY A 218 11.50 15.69 3.45
CA GLY A 218 11.78 17.11 3.60
C GLY A 218 10.50 17.95 3.70
N GLU A 219 9.53 17.71 2.81
CA GLU A 219 8.26 18.44 2.83
C GLU A 219 7.43 18.12 4.07
N TYR A 220 7.29 16.84 4.41
CA TYR A 220 6.53 16.44 5.60
C TYR A 220 7.17 16.93 6.90
N GLY A 221 8.50 16.84 7.02
CA GLY A 221 9.24 17.33 8.16
C GLY A 221 9.07 18.83 8.36
N ARG A 222 9.14 19.63 7.29
CA ARG A 222 8.89 21.07 7.36
C ARG A 222 7.45 21.42 7.68
N TYR A 223 6.49 20.66 7.15
CA TYR A 223 5.09 20.80 7.52
C TYR A 223 4.91 20.61 9.04
N LEU A 224 5.46 19.52 9.61
CA LEU A 224 5.42 19.26 11.05
C LEU A 224 6.08 20.40 11.84
N TRP A 225 7.20 20.92 11.35
CA TRP A 225 7.90 22.05 11.97
C TRP A 225 7.04 23.32 11.99
N ARG A 226 6.41 23.69 10.87
CA ARG A 226 5.48 24.83 10.78
C ARG A 226 4.29 24.70 11.73
N LYS A 227 3.83 23.46 11.96
CA LYS A 227 2.74 23.15 12.90
C LYS A 227 3.18 23.09 14.37
N GLY A 228 4.46 23.37 14.66
CA GLY A 228 5.00 23.32 16.02
C GLY A 228 5.25 21.91 16.54
N GLU A 229 5.09 20.87 15.70
CA GLU A 229 5.33 19.48 16.05
C GLU A 229 6.81 19.11 15.83
N LYS A 230 7.71 19.86 16.48
CA LYS A 230 9.16 19.78 16.27
C LYS A 230 9.72 18.39 16.58
N GLU A 231 9.23 17.73 17.61
CA GLU A 231 9.66 16.37 17.98
C GLU A 231 9.32 15.35 16.89
N LYS A 232 8.13 15.44 16.29
CA LYS A 232 7.75 14.55 15.18
C LYS A 232 8.50 14.89 13.89
N SER A 233 8.81 16.17 13.67
CA SER A 233 9.72 16.58 12.60
C SER A 233 11.10 15.93 12.78
N LEU A 234 11.61 15.91 14.02
CA LEU A 234 12.86 15.27 14.36
C LEU A 234 12.81 13.72 14.22
N GLU A 235 11.71 13.07 14.59
CA GLU A 235 11.49 11.64 14.32
C GLU A 235 11.53 11.34 12.82
N CYS A 236 10.84 12.16 12.01
CA CYS A 236 10.87 12.08 10.55
C CYS A 236 12.31 12.22 10.02
N PHE A 237 13.09 13.13 10.59
CA PHE A 237 14.50 13.33 10.24
C PHE A 237 15.39 12.11 10.56
N PHE A 238 15.20 11.46 11.70
CA PHE A 238 15.96 10.23 12.01
C PHE A 238 15.66 9.08 11.03
N HIS A 239 14.39 8.93 10.62
CA HIS A 239 14.02 7.98 9.58
C HIS A 239 14.69 8.32 8.25
N TYR A 240 14.73 9.61 7.91
CA TYR A 240 15.41 10.09 6.73
C TYR A 240 16.93 9.80 6.77
N GLU A 241 17.62 10.16 7.85
CA GLU A 241 19.07 10.04 8.00
C GLU A 241 19.53 8.57 8.06
N SER A 242 18.76 7.70 8.73
CA SER A 242 19.05 6.27 8.80
C SER A 242 19.14 5.65 7.40
N ALA A 243 18.23 5.98 6.50
CA ALA A 243 18.23 5.45 5.13
C ALA A 243 19.37 6.05 4.27
N GLU A 244 19.70 7.33 4.44
CA GLU A 244 20.89 7.92 3.79
C GLU A 244 22.18 7.24 4.24
N SER A 245 22.34 6.99 5.54
CA SER A 245 23.55 6.37 6.09
C SER A 245 23.81 4.95 5.57
N GLN A 246 22.76 4.27 5.10
CA GLN A 246 22.82 2.93 4.51
C GLN A 246 23.09 2.97 3.00
N GLY A 247 23.25 4.16 2.41
CA GLY A 247 23.50 4.33 0.98
C GLY A 247 22.29 4.01 0.09
N GLU A 248 21.10 3.93 0.66
CA GLU A 248 19.87 3.52 -0.04
C GLU A 248 19.28 4.63 -0.92
N ARG A 249 19.73 5.89 -0.76
CA ARG A 249 19.22 7.05 -1.51
C ARG A 249 20.29 7.71 -2.36
N GLN A 250 19.97 7.92 -3.64
CA GLN A 250 20.81 8.61 -4.62
C GLN A 250 19.97 9.65 -5.39
N GLN A 251 19.42 10.63 -4.67
CA GLN A 251 18.64 11.73 -5.26
C GLN A 251 19.28 13.08 -4.92
N GLU A 252 19.21 14.01 -5.86
CA GLU A 252 19.66 15.39 -5.64
C GLU A 252 18.80 16.03 -4.53
N LYS A 253 19.47 16.63 -3.54
CA LYS A 253 18.79 17.27 -2.41
C LYS A 253 18.19 18.59 -2.85
N THR A 254 16.88 18.76 -2.62
CA THR A 254 16.22 20.04 -2.89
C THR A 254 16.69 21.11 -1.89
N PRO A 255 16.65 22.42 -2.25
CA PRO A 255 16.97 23.49 -1.31
C PRO A 255 16.12 23.43 -0.03
N GLY A 256 14.87 22.97 -0.19
CA GLY A 256 13.95 22.79 0.90
C GLY A 256 14.38 21.73 1.90
N LEU A 257 14.85 20.59 1.38
CA LEU A 257 15.39 19.51 2.20
C LEU A 257 16.65 19.98 2.94
N LEU A 258 17.59 20.62 2.26
CA LEU A 258 18.83 21.14 2.88
C LEU A 258 18.54 22.10 4.03
N LYS A 259 17.57 23.00 3.84
CA LYS A 259 17.13 23.92 4.89
C LYS A 259 16.61 23.16 6.10
N TRP A 260 15.73 22.17 5.88
CA TRP A 260 15.17 21.36 6.95
C TRP A 260 16.25 20.55 7.69
N GLU A 261 17.19 19.93 6.98
CA GLU A 261 18.31 19.21 7.61
C GLU A 261 19.12 20.12 8.56
N GLY A 262 19.33 21.38 8.15
CA GLY A 262 19.97 22.39 8.99
C GLY A 262 19.18 22.66 10.27
N GLU A 263 17.88 22.92 10.13
CA GLU A 263 16.96 23.16 11.25
C GLU A 263 16.92 21.97 12.22
N MET A 264 16.91 20.73 11.71
CA MET A 264 16.91 19.52 12.55
C MET A 264 18.21 19.34 13.32
N LYS A 265 19.36 19.57 12.67
CA LYS A 265 20.68 19.47 13.31
C LYS A 265 20.89 20.53 14.38
N GLU A 266 20.36 21.74 14.19
CA GLU A 266 20.39 22.81 15.19
C GLU A 266 19.50 22.44 16.39
N TYR A 267 18.27 22.02 16.12
CA TYR A 267 17.32 21.63 17.16
C TYR A 267 17.81 20.42 18.01
N GLN A 268 18.48 19.45 17.38
CA GLN A 268 19.12 18.34 18.09
C GLN A 268 20.17 18.83 19.10
N LYS A 269 20.98 19.83 18.73
CA LYS A 269 22.00 20.40 19.62
C LYS A 269 21.38 21.15 20.79
N GLU A 270 20.36 21.95 20.52
CA GLU A 270 19.63 22.69 21.56
C GLU A 270 19.02 21.75 22.61
N ARG A 271 18.48 20.59 22.18
CA ARG A 271 17.87 19.61 23.08
C ARG A 271 18.88 18.81 23.92
N ALA A 272 20.14 18.82 23.52
CA ALA A 272 21.22 18.10 24.22
C ALA A 272 21.89 18.94 25.33
N GLN A 273 21.52 20.22 25.44
CA GLN A 273 21.97 21.17 26.48
C GLN A 273 20.97 21.22 27.63
#